data_AF-A0A2T9KD54-F1
#
_entry.id   AF-A0A2T9KD54-F1
#
_cell.length_a   1.000
_cell.length_b   1.000
_cell.length_c   1.000
_cell.angle_alpha   90.00
_cell.angle_beta   90.00
_cell.angle_gamma   90.00
#
_symmetry.space_group_name_H-M   'P 1'
#
loop_
_entity.id
_entity.type
_entity.pdbx_description
1 polymer ?
#
loop_
_entity_poly.entity_id
_entity_poly.type
_entity_poly.pdbx_seq_one_letter_code
_entity_poly.pdbx_strand_id
1 'polypeptide(L)'
;MSTAFSWTARLTDADGNAAAGAGLDVQLFDLKAGAWASASSAKTAADGTAKGAGSIADDTLPFAPAFRLVEGAGVISASPEFTRNARTGALAIDFGQVRRLAPAETVIARTLSVRTLRTAAPIGGVVATDAPIAPTVDAAAIRALAVDETTKTFTARIARSDQDLAARDTQIAAQSKQLADKDAQIATLRAEKVDVAAVRAQAADDTAKTFNARLLQRDQDLAARDSQLADRSRIVAEQDKEITTLRATLLAKDLEIADIKATRTADPATGAAATGAGATAGVAAGVINPAIAASLRTVAVTDLATTMATQLDTAQKTLKPTGFSLGAIQVSAKGILRDSGSMEFLDADTLKTLPQDSLSDLKFQFIPEKVASEDDGPRTPDVLQLTESAVRRVLTSVGLVLEASTGPRGLNPAVAPGQAMVQSPAAGTVIARGARVMVIFADEQGA
;
A
#
# COMPACT_ATOMS: atom_id res chain seq x y z
N MET A 1 -25.29 26.78 -8.23
CA MET A 1 -25.15 27.67 -7.06
C MET A 1 -25.32 29.09 -7.58
N SER A 2 -26.11 29.92 -6.90
CA SER A 2 -26.28 31.31 -7.31
C SER A 2 -25.34 32.23 -6.54
N THR A 3 -24.63 33.09 -7.26
CA THR A 3 -23.69 34.05 -6.66
C THR A 3 -24.32 35.43 -6.63
N ALA A 4 -24.51 35.96 -5.43
CA ALA A 4 -25.04 37.30 -5.24
C ALA A 4 -23.99 38.34 -5.64
N PHE A 5 -24.44 39.42 -6.26
CA PHE A 5 -23.59 40.58 -6.54
C PHE A 5 -24.25 41.88 -6.13
N SER A 6 -23.42 42.87 -5.84
CA SER A 6 -23.80 44.28 -5.63
C SER A 6 -22.97 45.15 -6.55
N TRP A 7 -23.53 46.27 -7.00
CA TRP A 7 -22.84 47.18 -7.89
C TRP A 7 -23.03 48.64 -7.53
N THR A 8 -22.05 49.46 -7.90
CA THR A 8 -22.06 50.91 -7.75
C THR A 8 -21.59 51.60 -9.02
N ALA A 9 -22.15 52.77 -9.32
CA ALA A 9 -21.70 53.65 -10.39
C ALA A 9 -22.01 55.10 -10.03
N ARG A 10 -21.24 56.06 -10.55
CA ARG A 10 -21.55 57.49 -10.48
C ARG A 10 -21.63 58.09 -11.87
N LEU A 11 -22.78 58.65 -12.22
CA LEU A 11 -23.00 59.30 -13.52
C LEU A 11 -22.88 60.82 -13.38
N THR A 12 -22.05 61.42 -14.22
CA THR A 12 -21.97 62.87 -14.38
C THR A 12 -22.36 63.30 -15.78
N ASP A 13 -22.91 64.49 -15.92
CA ASP A 13 -23.17 65.11 -17.23
C ASP A 13 -21.87 65.59 -17.91
N ALA A 14 -22.01 66.20 -19.09
CA ALA A 14 -20.89 66.72 -19.85
C ALA A 14 -20.13 67.84 -19.13
N ASP A 15 -20.73 68.51 -18.16
CA ASP A 15 -20.11 69.58 -17.38
C ASP A 15 -19.51 69.07 -16.06
N GLY A 16 -19.61 67.76 -15.80
CA GLY A 16 -19.11 67.11 -14.58
C GLY A 16 -20.09 67.19 -13.40
N ASN A 17 -21.30 67.72 -13.58
CA ASN A 17 -22.32 67.75 -12.54
C ASN A 17 -23.02 66.40 -12.40
N ALA A 18 -23.59 66.13 -11.23
CA ALA A 18 -24.33 64.90 -10.96
C ALA A 18 -25.55 64.74 -11.89
N ALA A 19 -25.60 63.64 -12.65
CA ALA A 19 -26.73 63.33 -13.51
C ALA A 19 -27.81 62.55 -12.75
N ALA A 20 -28.67 63.25 -12.01
CA ALA A 20 -29.73 62.67 -11.18
C ALA A 20 -30.91 62.11 -12.00
N GLY A 21 -31.53 61.03 -11.50
CA GLY A 21 -32.73 60.42 -12.08
C GLY A 21 -32.52 59.58 -13.35
N ALA A 22 -31.26 59.37 -13.77
CA ALA A 22 -30.89 58.55 -14.92
C ALA A 22 -31.13 57.06 -14.64
N GLY A 23 -31.70 56.33 -15.61
CA GLY A 23 -31.91 54.89 -15.51
C GLY A 23 -30.67 54.12 -15.97
N LEU A 24 -30.08 53.35 -15.07
CA LEU A 24 -28.90 52.55 -15.33
C LEU A 24 -29.22 51.06 -15.23
N ASP A 25 -28.80 50.31 -16.24
CA ASP A 25 -28.94 48.87 -16.32
C ASP A 25 -27.56 48.20 -16.32
N VAL A 26 -27.35 47.28 -15.38
CA VAL A 26 -26.22 46.36 -15.39
C VAL A 26 -26.63 45.10 -16.15
N GLN A 27 -25.93 44.84 -17.24
CA GLN A 27 -26.15 43.66 -18.07
C GLN A 27 -25.04 42.64 -17.87
N LEU A 28 -25.43 41.37 -17.82
CA LEU A 28 -24.57 40.21 -17.75
C LEU A 28 -24.57 39.50 -19.10
N PHE A 29 -23.41 39.04 -19.57
CA PHE A 29 -23.34 38.23 -20.77
C PHE A 29 -23.73 36.78 -20.46
N ASP A 30 -24.86 36.33 -21.02
CA ASP A 30 -25.30 34.95 -20.95
C ASP A 30 -24.58 34.13 -22.03
N LEU A 31 -23.70 33.22 -21.61
CA LEU A 31 -22.93 32.35 -22.51
C LEU A 31 -23.80 31.32 -23.22
N LYS A 32 -24.93 30.91 -22.65
CA LYS A 32 -25.86 29.97 -23.27
C LYS A 32 -26.68 30.64 -24.36
N ALA A 33 -27.14 31.87 -24.10
CA ALA A 33 -27.89 32.66 -25.08
C ALA A 33 -26.99 33.40 -26.08
N GLY A 34 -25.69 33.55 -25.79
CA GLY A 34 -24.76 34.36 -26.57
C GLY A 34 -25.16 35.84 -26.60
N ALA A 35 -25.88 36.32 -25.57
CA ALA A 35 -26.54 37.61 -25.56
C ALA A 35 -26.39 38.31 -24.20
N TRP A 36 -26.49 39.64 -24.22
CA TRP A 36 -26.51 40.44 -23.01
C TRP A 36 -27.92 40.49 -22.42
N ALA A 37 -28.06 40.14 -21.15
CA ALA A 37 -29.32 40.18 -20.41
C ALA A 37 -29.23 41.18 -19.26
N SER A 38 -30.32 41.92 -19.00
CA SER A 38 -30.38 42.83 -17.85
C SER A 38 -30.41 42.00 -16.55
N ALA A 39 -29.46 42.28 -15.66
CA ALA A 39 -29.28 41.57 -14.41
C ALA A 39 -29.68 42.40 -13.19
N SER A 40 -29.60 43.73 -13.29
CA SER A 40 -30.00 44.65 -12.23
C SER A 40 -30.18 46.06 -12.81
N SER A 41 -31.13 46.83 -12.29
CA SER A 41 -31.37 48.21 -12.71
C SER A 41 -31.55 49.14 -11.51
N ALA A 42 -31.08 50.38 -11.63
CA ALA A 42 -31.26 51.40 -10.60
C ALA A 42 -31.30 52.80 -11.22
N LYS A 43 -31.90 53.74 -10.50
CA LYS A 43 -31.84 55.16 -10.86
C LYS A 43 -30.74 55.87 -10.09
N THR A 44 -30.09 56.84 -10.71
CA THR A 44 -29.12 57.70 -10.03
C THR A 44 -29.83 58.61 -9.01
N ALA A 45 -29.25 58.72 -7.83
CA ALA A 45 -29.69 59.64 -6.77
C ALA A 45 -29.28 61.09 -7.09
N ALA A 46 -29.61 62.02 -6.19
CA ALA A 46 -29.31 63.45 -6.36
C ALA A 46 -27.80 63.76 -6.49
N ASP A 47 -26.94 62.88 -5.98
CA ASP A 47 -25.47 62.96 -6.07
C ASP A 47 -24.88 62.28 -7.32
N GLY A 48 -25.75 61.76 -8.20
CA GLY A 48 -25.39 61.04 -9.41
C GLY A 48 -25.01 59.58 -9.17
N THR A 49 -25.07 59.08 -7.93
CA THR A 49 -24.72 57.69 -7.62
C THR A 49 -25.89 56.74 -7.85
N ALA A 50 -25.62 55.57 -8.39
CA ALA A 50 -26.56 54.47 -8.49
C ALA A 50 -25.96 53.23 -7.83
N LYS A 51 -26.80 52.49 -7.12
CA LYS A 51 -26.43 51.22 -6.49
C LYS A 51 -27.52 50.21 -6.74
N GLY A 52 -27.13 48.97 -6.96
CA GLY A 52 -28.08 47.87 -7.11
C GLY A 52 -27.47 46.54 -6.71
N ALA A 53 -28.30 45.50 -6.76
CA ALA A 53 -27.91 44.14 -6.46
C ALA A 53 -28.61 43.17 -7.40
N GLY A 54 -28.03 41.98 -7.54
CA GLY A 54 -28.59 40.90 -8.35
C GLY A 54 -27.95 39.57 -8.03
N SER A 55 -28.29 38.55 -8.82
CA SER A 55 -27.81 37.18 -8.62
C SER A 55 -27.44 36.54 -9.95
N ILE A 56 -26.33 35.82 -9.97
CA ILE A 56 -25.86 35.03 -11.12
C ILE A 56 -26.36 33.61 -10.93
N ALA A 57 -27.11 33.06 -11.88
CA ALA A 57 -27.77 31.76 -11.71
C ALA A 57 -26.81 30.56 -11.86
N ASP A 58 -25.71 30.72 -12.61
CA ASP A 58 -24.77 29.64 -12.95
C ASP A 58 -23.31 30.09 -12.81
N ASP A 59 -22.77 29.97 -11.59
CA ASP A 59 -21.37 30.30 -11.23
C ASP A 59 -20.40 29.12 -11.46
N THR A 60 -20.76 28.16 -12.34
CA THR A 60 -19.95 26.94 -12.56
C THR A 60 -18.86 27.09 -13.64
N LEU A 61 -18.79 28.26 -14.27
CA LEU A 61 -17.88 28.48 -15.38
C LEU A 61 -16.51 28.99 -14.89
N PRO A 62 -15.39 28.49 -15.44
CA PRO A 62 -14.04 28.84 -15.01
C PRO A 62 -13.60 30.27 -15.37
N PHE A 63 -14.50 31.08 -15.92
CA PHE A 63 -14.24 32.45 -16.37
C PHE A 63 -15.09 33.44 -15.57
N ALA A 64 -14.49 34.58 -15.20
CA ALA A 64 -15.23 35.64 -14.52
C ALA A 64 -16.39 36.14 -15.41
N PRO A 65 -17.62 36.27 -14.87
CA PRO A 65 -18.76 36.75 -15.64
C PRO A 65 -18.52 38.17 -16.19
N ALA A 66 -18.86 38.39 -17.46
CA ALA A 66 -18.68 39.69 -18.11
C ALA A 66 -19.87 40.62 -17.81
N PHE A 67 -19.58 41.80 -17.26
CA PHE A 67 -20.56 42.82 -16.91
C PHE A 67 -20.37 44.10 -17.73
N ARG A 68 -21.47 44.78 -18.03
CA ARG A 68 -21.45 46.13 -18.59
C ARG A 68 -22.56 47.00 -17.99
N LEU A 69 -22.31 48.30 -17.97
CA LEU A 69 -23.27 49.32 -17.57
C LEU A 69 -23.84 50.00 -18.81
N VAL A 70 -25.17 50.12 -18.84
CA VAL A 70 -25.94 50.66 -19.96
C VAL A 70 -26.86 51.75 -19.46
N GLU A 71 -26.99 52.80 -20.25
CA GLU A 71 -28.04 53.81 -20.12
C GLU A 71 -28.90 53.78 -21.38
N GLY A 72 -30.18 53.37 -21.24
CA GLY A 72 -31.06 53.14 -22.40
C GLY A 72 -30.51 52.07 -23.34
N ALA A 73 -30.11 52.45 -24.55
CA ALA A 73 -29.50 51.54 -25.53
C ALA A 73 -27.96 51.68 -25.62
N GLY A 74 -27.36 52.66 -24.93
CA GLY A 74 -25.94 52.97 -25.01
C GLY A 74 -25.12 52.29 -23.91
N VAL A 75 -24.03 51.63 -24.29
CA VAL A 75 -23.06 51.08 -23.32
C VAL A 75 -22.17 52.22 -22.83
N ILE A 76 -22.23 52.51 -21.54
CA ILE A 76 -21.52 53.63 -20.92
C ILE A 76 -20.29 53.20 -20.12
N SER A 77 -20.20 51.92 -19.74
CA SER A 77 -18.97 51.32 -19.19
C SER A 77 -18.96 49.81 -19.44
N ALA A 78 -17.80 49.28 -19.83
CA ALA A 78 -17.61 47.85 -20.11
C ALA A 78 -16.47 47.20 -19.30
N SER A 79 -15.84 47.98 -18.39
CA SER A 79 -14.68 47.55 -17.61
C SER A 79 -14.87 47.90 -16.14
N PRO A 80 -15.75 47.20 -15.40
CA PRO A 80 -15.86 47.39 -13.97
C PRO A 80 -14.67 46.79 -13.21
N GLU A 81 -14.44 47.32 -12.01
CA GLU A 81 -13.56 46.73 -11.02
C GLU A 81 -14.33 45.67 -10.20
N PHE A 82 -13.69 44.54 -9.92
CA PHE A 82 -14.30 43.41 -9.22
C PHE A 82 -13.61 43.16 -7.89
N THR A 83 -14.40 43.07 -6.82
CA THR A 83 -13.94 42.63 -5.49
C THR A 83 -14.79 41.48 -5.01
N ARG A 84 -14.19 40.38 -4.55
CA ARG A 84 -14.91 39.23 -4.00
C ARG A 84 -14.83 39.20 -2.47
N ASN A 85 -15.96 39.09 -1.80
CA ASN A 85 -15.99 38.93 -0.35
C ASN A 85 -15.58 37.50 0.04
N ALA A 86 -14.45 37.35 0.74
CA ALA A 86 -13.90 36.05 1.14
C ALA A 86 -14.81 35.24 2.09
N ARG A 87 -15.74 35.88 2.81
CA ARG A 87 -16.62 35.24 3.78
C ARG A 87 -17.97 34.83 3.19
N THR A 88 -18.53 35.64 2.28
CA THR A 88 -19.87 35.42 1.71
C THR A 88 -19.85 34.97 0.25
N GLY A 89 -18.69 35.00 -0.42
CA GLY A 89 -18.56 34.70 -1.84
C GLY A 89 -19.19 35.74 -2.77
N ALA A 90 -19.83 36.78 -2.22
CA ALA A 90 -20.53 37.81 -2.99
C ALA A 90 -19.57 38.69 -3.78
N LEU A 91 -19.99 39.10 -4.97
CA LEU A 91 -19.23 39.96 -5.86
C LEU A 91 -19.64 41.43 -5.66
N ALA A 92 -18.66 42.30 -5.43
CA ALA A 92 -18.84 43.74 -5.47
C ALA A 92 -18.26 44.26 -6.80
N ILE A 93 -19.07 45.02 -7.54
CA ILE A 93 -18.76 45.51 -8.88
C ILE A 93 -18.77 47.04 -8.82
N ASP A 94 -17.64 47.69 -9.10
CA ASP A 94 -17.59 49.15 -9.18
C ASP A 94 -17.34 49.61 -10.61
N PHE A 95 -18.28 50.34 -11.18
CA PHE A 95 -18.14 50.96 -12.51
C PHE A 95 -17.45 52.32 -12.45
N GLY A 96 -17.15 52.82 -11.25
CA GLY A 96 -16.49 54.11 -11.03
C GLY A 96 -17.36 55.30 -11.48
N GLN A 97 -16.69 56.38 -11.87
CA GLN A 97 -17.33 57.57 -12.40
C GLN A 97 -17.41 57.52 -13.93
N VAL A 98 -18.61 57.67 -14.47
CA VAL A 98 -18.90 57.70 -15.90
C VAL A 98 -19.44 59.07 -16.26
N ARG A 99 -18.79 59.75 -17.22
CA ARG A 99 -19.18 61.08 -17.70
C ARG A 99 -19.91 60.96 -19.04
N ARG A 100 -21.08 61.59 -19.16
CA ARG A 100 -21.76 61.75 -20.45
C ARG A 100 -20.96 62.73 -21.32
N LEU A 101 -20.72 62.38 -22.56
CA LEU A 101 -20.07 63.28 -23.51
C LEU A 101 -21.11 64.22 -24.15
N ALA A 102 -20.72 65.46 -24.43
CA ALA A 102 -21.56 66.37 -25.20
C ALA A 102 -21.69 65.88 -26.66
N PRO A 103 -22.77 66.21 -27.40
CA PRO A 103 -22.94 65.81 -28.80
C PRO A 103 -21.82 66.27 -29.76
N ALA A 104 -21.02 67.26 -29.37
CA ALA A 104 -19.86 67.72 -30.14
C ALA A 104 -18.58 66.87 -29.91
N GLU A 105 -18.54 66.07 -28.85
CA GLU A 105 -17.40 65.20 -28.48
C GLU A 105 -17.59 63.74 -28.93
N THR A 106 -18.74 63.39 -29.53
CA THR A 106 -19.06 62.01 -29.94
C THR A 106 -18.31 61.47 -31.16
N VAL A 107 -17.13 62.01 -31.51
CA VAL A 107 -16.34 61.53 -32.65
C VAL A 107 -14.91 61.18 -32.23
N ILE A 108 -14.75 59.98 -31.69
CA ILE A 108 -13.64 59.10 -32.07
C ILE A 108 -14.22 57.68 -32.19
N ALA A 109 -14.85 57.40 -33.33
CA ALA A 109 -15.02 56.03 -33.75
C ALA A 109 -13.62 55.44 -33.97
N ARG A 110 -13.18 54.53 -33.10
CA ARG A 110 -12.08 53.61 -33.44
C ARG A 110 -12.53 52.89 -34.71
N THR A 111 -11.90 53.19 -35.84
CA THR A 111 -12.04 52.44 -37.08
C THR A 111 -11.49 51.04 -36.85
N LEU A 112 -12.32 50.17 -36.28
CA LEU A 112 -12.18 48.73 -36.42
C LEU A 112 -12.58 48.39 -37.86
N SER A 113 -11.73 47.62 -38.52
CA SER A 113 -11.82 47.22 -39.92
C SER A 113 -13.23 46.82 -40.36
N VAL A 114 -13.60 47.29 -41.56
CA VAL A 114 -14.94 47.36 -42.18
C VAL A 114 -15.66 46.01 -42.40
N ARG A 115 -15.20 44.87 -41.85
CA ARG A 115 -15.74 43.55 -42.24
C ARG A 115 -16.62 42.83 -41.21
N THR A 116 -16.77 43.28 -39.97
CA THR A 116 -17.48 42.43 -38.96
C THR A 116 -18.47 43.07 -37.99
N LEU A 117 -18.82 44.37 -38.07
CA LEU A 117 -19.72 44.98 -37.07
C LEU A 117 -20.90 45.71 -37.73
N ARG A 118 -21.98 44.97 -38.05
CA ARG A 118 -23.29 45.56 -38.40
C ARG A 118 -24.21 45.76 -37.18
N THR A 119 -23.76 45.51 -35.95
CA THR A 119 -24.61 45.60 -34.75
C THR A 119 -23.93 46.14 -33.49
N ALA A 120 -22.75 46.75 -33.56
CA ALA A 120 -22.10 47.29 -32.35
C ALA A 120 -22.43 48.77 -32.13
N ALA A 121 -23.10 49.05 -31.01
CA ALA A 121 -23.26 50.38 -30.46
C ALA A 121 -21.88 50.96 -30.03
N PRO A 122 -21.64 52.26 -30.21
CA PRO A 122 -20.38 52.89 -29.81
C PRO A 122 -20.20 52.88 -28.29
N ILE A 123 -18.97 52.57 -27.85
CA ILE A 123 -18.52 52.62 -26.44
C ILE A 123 -17.99 54.04 -26.18
N GLY A 124 -18.65 54.79 -25.29
CA GLY A 124 -18.22 56.13 -24.88
C GLY A 124 -17.70 56.13 -23.44
N GLY A 125 -16.47 56.60 -23.24
CA GLY A 125 -15.89 56.85 -21.91
C GLY A 125 -14.37 56.77 -21.90
N VAL A 126 -13.69 57.89 -21.62
CA VAL A 126 -12.27 57.95 -21.27
C VAL A 126 -12.15 58.66 -19.92
N VAL A 127 -11.29 58.15 -19.04
CA VAL A 127 -10.94 58.77 -17.75
C VAL A 127 -10.23 60.10 -18.03
N ALA A 128 -10.85 61.21 -17.64
CA ALA A 128 -10.26 62.54 -17.78
C ALA A 128 -9.26 62.82 -16.64
N THR A 129 -8.08 63.31 -16.98
CA THR A 129 -7.16 63.98 -16.05
C THR A 129 -7.13 65.46 -16.43
N ASP A 130 -7.45 66.35 -15.50
CA ASP A 130 -7.59 67.79 -15.74
C ASP A 130 -6.21 68.47 -15.86
N ALA A 131 -5.90 68.99 -17.05
CA ALA A 131 -4.87 70.02 -17.24
C ALA A 131 -5.20 70.90 -18.48
N PRO A 132 -5.01 72.24 -18.42
CA PRO A 132 -5.34 73.15 -19.52
C PRO A 132 -4.24 73.14 -20.62
N ILE A 133 -4.65 73.18 -21.90
CA ILE A 133 -3.77 73.04 -23.07
C ILE A 133 -3.60 74.38 -23.81
N ALA A 134 -2.35 74.75 -24.11
CA ALA A 134 -1.90 75.51 -25.29
C ALA A 134 -0.39 75.23 -25.52
N PRO A 135 0.21 75.36 -26.73
CA PRO A 135 -0.32 75.83 -28.02
C PRO A 135 -0.22 74.79 -29.17
N THR A 136 -0.61 75.21 -30.37
CA THR A 136 -0.63 74.50 -31.68
C THR A 136 0.36 73.35 -31.82
N VAL A 137 -0.13 72.12 -31.67
CA VAL A 137 0.61 70.90 -32.00
C VAL A 137 0.19 70.45 -33.39
N ASP A 138 1.14 70.28 -34.30
CA ASP A 138 0.85 69.75 -35.64
C ASP A 138 0.36 68.30 -35.50
N ALA A 139 -0.96 68.14 -35.56
CA ALA A 139 -1.63 66.86 -35.39
C ALA A 139 -1.20 65.83 -36.44
N ALA A 140 -0.72 66.26 -37.62
CA ALA A 140 -0.20 65.35 -38.64
C ALA A 140 1.16 64.78 -38.23
N ALA A 141 2.06 65.61 -37.69
CA ALA A 141 3.36 65.18 -37.18
C ALA A 141 3.23 64.23 -35.97
N ILE A 142 2.33 64.53 -35.02
CA ILE A 142 2.04 63.63 -33.90
C ILE A 142 1.48 62.29 -34.39
N ARG A 143 0.57 62.32 -35.39
CA ARG A 143 -0.03 61.11 -35.93
C ARG A 143 0.99 60.24 -36.67
N ALA A 144 1.88 60.85 -37.45
CA ALA A 144 2.96 60.13 -38.13
C ALA A 144 3.91 59.45 -37.13
N LEU A 145 4.31 60.17 -36.07
CA LEU A 145 5.15 59.62 -35.00
C LEU A 145 4.45 58.49 -34.24
N ALA A 146 3.16 58.64 -33.94
CA ALA A 146 2.38 57.61 -33.26
C ALA A 146 2.21 56.33 -34.10
N VAL A 147 2.02 56.47 -35.42
CA VAL A 147 1.95 55.33 -36.35
C VAL A 147 3.30 54.63 -36.47
N ASP A 148 4.40 55.38 -36.56
CA ASP A 148 5.76 54.83 -36.58
C ASP A 148 6.06 54.02 -35.30
N GLU A 149 5.79 54.59 -34.12
CA GLU A 149 5.99 53.90 -32.84
C GLU A 149 5.08 52.67 -32.68
N THR A 150 3.83 52.74 -33.14
CA THR A 150 2.93 51.58 -33.15
C THR A 150 3.45 50.48 -34.07
N THR A 151 4.00 50.85 -35.23
CA THR A 151 4.55 49.92 -36.23
C THR A 151 5.83 49.26 -35.71
N LYS A 152 6.73 50.02 -35.07
CA LYS A 152 7.92 49.49 -34.39
C LYS A 152 7.54 48.51 -33.29
N THR A 153 6.59 48.89 -32.44
CA THR A 153 6.11 48.03 -31.34
C THR A 153 5.48 46.75 -31.86
N PHE A 154 4.67 46.83 -32.92
CA PHE A 154 4.05 45.66 -33.54
C PHE A 154 5.09 44.74 -34.18
N THR A 155 6.06 45.30 -34.92
CA THR A 155 7.15 44.54 -35.53
C THR A 155 8.00 43.84 -34.49
N ALA A 156 8.34 44.53 -33.39
CA ALA A 156 9.07 43.94 -32.27
C ALA A 156 8.30 42.79 -31.60
N ARG A 157 6.96 42.91 -31.48
CA ARG A 157 6.12 41.85 -30.96
C ARG A 157 6.07 40.63 -31.88
N ILE A 158 6.01 40.82 -33.19
CA ILE A 158 6.09 39.72 -34.17
C ILE A 158 7.42 39.00 -34.04
N ALA A 159 8.54 39.74 -34.07
CA ALA A 159 9.87 39.14 -33.97
C ALA A 159 10.04 38.33 -32.68
N ARG A 160 9.50 38.82 -31.56
CA ARG A 160 9.50 38.08 -30.29
C ARG A 160 8.62 36.84 -30.34
N SER A 161 7.44 36.93 -30.95
CA SER A 161 6.55 35.78 -31.14
C SER A 161 7.21 34.71 -32.00
N ASP A 162 7.91 35.08 -33.07
CA ASP A 162 8.62 34.15 -33.95
C ASP A 162 9.78 33.45 -33.21
N GLN A 163 10.50 34.19 -32.37
CA GLN A 163 11.54 33.62 -31.51
C GLN A 163 10.96 32.62 -30.49
N ASP A 164 9.83 32.96 -29.85
CA ASP A 164 9.15 32.07 -28.91
C ASP A 164 8.62 30.80 -29.61
N LEU A 165 8.10 30.92 -30.84
CA LEU A 165 7.66 29.78 -31.64
C LEU A 165 8.84 28.87 -32.01
N ALA A 166 9.95 29.43 -32.48
CA ALA A 166 11.16 28.66 -32.79
C ALA A 166 11.72 27.91 -31.57
N ALA A 167 11.66 28.54 -30.38
CA ALA A 167 12.05 27.91 -29.13
C ALA A 167 11.12 26.73 -28.77
N ARG A 168 9.79 26.91 -28.92
CA ARG A 168 8.82 25.82 -28.70
C ARG A 168 9.01 24.68 -29.69
N ASP A 169 9.24 24.97 -30.97
CA ASP A 169 9.46 23.94 -31.99
C ASP A 169 10.69 23.09 -31.66
N THR A 170 11.76 23.73 -31.18
CA THR A 170 12.96 23.03 -30.70
C THR A 170 12.65 22.12 -29.51
N GLN A 171 11.85 22.61 -28.55
CA GLN A 171 11.41 21.83 -27.40
C GLN A 171 10.53 20.63 -27.82
N ILE A 172 9.58 20.83 -28.74
CA ILE A 172 8.70 19.78 -29.26
C ILE A 172 9.53 18.70 -29.97
N ALA A 173 10.53 19.09 -30.78
CA ALA A 173 11.42 18.16 -31.45
C ALA A 173 12.22 17.31 -30.43
N ALA A 174 12.75 17.94 -29.37
CA ALA A 174 13.46 17.24 -28.31
C ALA A 174 12.56 16.26 -27.54
N GLN A 175 11.33 16.68 -27.20
CA GLN A 175 10.35 15.82 -26.54
C GLN A 175 9.92 14.65 -27.42
N SER A 176 9.71 14.89 -28.72
CA SER A 176 9.34 13.85 -29.69
C SER A 176 10.43 12.79 -29.81
N LYS A 177 11.70 13.21 -29.82
CA LYS A 177 12.84 12.29 -29.79
C LYS A 177 12.87 11.46 -28.50
N GLN A 178 12.68 12.10 -27.35
CA GLN A 178 12.66 11.42 -26.06
C GLN A 178 11.51 10.40 -25.95
N LEU A 179 10.33 10.71 -26.53
CA LEU A 179 9.21 9.78 -26.60
C LEU A 179 9.53 8.58 -27.49
N ALA A 180 10.13 8.80 -28.67
CA ALA A 180 10.56 7.70 -29.54
C ALA A 180 11.58 6.77 -28.86
N ASP A 181 12.54 7.33 -28.13
CA ASP A 181 13.52 6.55 -27.35
C ASP A 181 12.84 5.72 -26.25
N LYS A 182 11.86 6.30 -25.55
CA LYS A 182 11.07 5.59 -24.52
C LYS A 182 10.20 4.49 -25.12
N ASP A 183 9.56 4.74 -26.26
CA ASP A 183 8.75 3.73 -26.94
C ASP A 183 9.59 2.54 -27.40
N ALA A 184 10.80 2.80 -27.91
CA ALA A 184 11.76 1.74 -28.24
C ALA A 184 12.16 0.91 -27.00
N GLN A 185 12.44 1.56 -25.87
CA GLN A 185 12.74 0.88 -24.61
C GLN A 185 11.56 0.03 -24.11
N ILE A 186 10.34 0.56 -24.18
CA ILE A 186 9.12 -0.17 -23.80
C ILE A 186 8.94 -1.40 -24.70
N ALA A 187 9.19 -1.29 -25.99
CA ALA A 187 9.12 -2.43 -26.91
C ALA A 187 10.14 -3.52 -26.55
N THR A 188 11.39 -3.15 -26.25
CA THR A 188 12.42 -4.09 -25.80
C THR A 188 12.05 -4.78 -24.49
N LEU A 189 11.62 -4.02 -23.47
CA LEU A 189 11.21 -4.59 -22.18
C LEU A 189 10.00 -5.52 -22.30
N ARG A 190 9.07 -5.23 -23.21
CA ARG A 190 7.93 -6.11 -23.49
C ARG A 190 8.37 -7.42 -24.13
N ALA A 191 9.30 -7.37 -25.08
CA ALA A 191 9.85 -8.58 -25.69
C ALA A 191 10.58 -9.45 -24.66
N GLU A 192 11.47 -8.87 -23.85
CA GLU A 192 12.19 -9.58 -22.79
C GLU A 192 11.24 -10.21 -21.76
N LYS A 193 10.17 -9.50 -21.37
CA LYS A 193 9.16 -10.03 -20.45
C LYS A 193 8.43 -11.25 -21.02
N VAL A 194 8.15 -11.27 -22.33
CA VAL A 194 7.52 -12.43 -23.00
C VAL A 194 8.47 -13.63 -22.97
N ASP A 195 9.75 -13.42 -23.25
CA ASP A 195 10.76 -14.49 -23.21
C ASP A 195 10.91 -15.07 -21.80
N VAL A 196 10.98 -14.22 -20.76
CA VAL A 196 11.03 -14.67 -19.36
C VAL A 196 9.78 -15.46 -18.97
N ALA A 197 8.59 -15.04 -19.43
CA ALA A 197 7.36 -15.77 -19.17
C ALA A 197 7.36 -17.16 -19.83
N ALA A 198 7.87 -17.26 -21.07
CA ALA A 198 8.01 -18.53 -21.77
C ALA A 198 9.00 -19.48 -21.07
N VAL A 199 10.18 -18.97 -20.67
CA VAL A 199 11.17 -19.75 -19.90
C VAL A 199 10.59 -20.24 -18.58
N ARG A 200 9.85 -19.38 -17.86
CA ARG A 200 9.24 -19.75 -16.58
C ARG A 200 8.13 -20.80 -16.74
N ALA A 201 7.34 -20.71 -17.81
CA ALA A 201 6.32 -21.70 -18.13
C ALA A 201 6.97 -23.07 -18.45
N GLN A 202 8.04 -23.08 -19.23
CA GLN A 202 8.79 -24.30 -19.55
C GLN A 202 9.39 -24.94 -18.29
N ALA A 203 10.03 -24.14 -17.43
CA ALA A 203 10.60 -24.64 -16.18
C ALA A 203 9.52 -25.22 -15.23
N ALA A 204 8.32 -24.64 -15.20
CA ALA A 204 7.20 -25.16 -14.43
C ALA A 204 6.70 -26.50 -14.97
N ASP A 205 6.59 -26.65 -16.30
CA ASP A 205 6.20 -27.90 -16.95
C ASP A 205 7.22 -29.02 -16.69
N ASP A 206 8.52 -28.72 -16.80
CA ASP A 206 9.58 -29.70 -16.54
C ASP A 206 9.62 -30.12 -15.05
N THR A 207 9.34 -29.18 -14.15
CA THR A 207 9.19 -29.47 -12.71
C THR A 207 7.99 -30.39 -12.46
N ALA A 208 6.85 -30.12 -13.10
CA ALA A 208 5.64 -30.93 -12.96
C ALA A 208 5.85 -32.36 -13.51
N LYS A 209 6.50 -32.50 -14.66
CA LYS A 209 6.86 -33.82 -15.22
C LYS A 209 7.76 -34.61 -14.27
N THR A 210 8.80 -33.97 -13.74
CA THR A 210 9.74 -34.60 -12.80
C THR A 210 9.04 -35.02 -11.51
N PHE A 211 8.16 -34.17 -11.00
CA PHE A 211 7.39 -34.48 -9.79
C PHE A 211 6.44 -35.65 -10.00
N ASN A 212 5.67 -35.66 -11.10
CA ASN A 212 4.77 -36.76 -11.44
C ASN A 212 5.51 -38.08 -11.63
N ALA A 213 6.68 -38.06 -12.28
CA ALA A 213 7.53 -39.24 -12.42
C ALA A 213 7.99 -39.78 -11.06
N ARG A 214 8.39 -38.91 -10.12
CA ARG A 214 8.77 -39.30 -8.76
C ARG A 214 7.60 -39.86 -7.95
N LEU A 215 6.40 -39.30 -8.12
CA LEU A 215 5.19 -39.80 -7.46
C LEU A 215 4.88 -41.23 -7.93
N LEU A 216 4.89 -41.44 -9.25
CA LEU A 216 4.69 -42.76 -9.85
C LEU A 216 5.71 -43.78 -9.35
N GLN A 217 6.99 -43.39 -9.27
CA GLN A 217 8.04 -44.26 -8.71
C GLN A 217 7.77 -44.60 -7.25
N ARG A 218 7.39 -43.62 -6.42
CA ARG A 218 7.05 -43.85 -5.01
C ARG A 218 5.87 -44.80 -4.84
N ASP A 219 4.86 -44.69 -5.68
CA ASP A 219 3.68 -45.56 -5.63
C ASP A 219 4.05 -47.00 -5.99
N GLN A 220 4.94 -47.19 -6.99
CA GLN A 220 5.49 -48.51 -7.31
C GLN A 220 6.32 -49.09 -6.16
N ASP A 221 7.19 -48.28 -5.53
CA ASP A 221 8.01 -48.71 -4.39
C ASP A 221 7.17 -49.05 -3.15
N LEU A 222 6.05 -48.34 -2.94
CA LEU A 222 5.10 -48.63 -1.87
C LEU A 222 4.36 -49.95 -2.13
N ALA A 223 3.85 -50.15 -3.35
CA ALA A 223 3.19 -51.39 -3.74
C ALA A 223 4.13 -52.60 -3.59
N ALA A 224 5.40 -52.45 -3.98
CA ALA A 224 6.41 -53.50 -3.79
C ALA A 224 6.66 -53.82 -2.31
N ARG A 225 6.74 -52.81 -1.45
CA ARG A 225 6.89 -53.01 0.00
C ARG A 225 5.67 -53.65 0.65
N ASP A 226 4.47 -53.28 0.23
CA ASP A 226 3.23 -53.88 0.75
C ASP A 226 3.15 -55.36 0.38
N SER A 227 3.52 -55.72 -0.86
CA SER A 227 3.67 -57.12 -1.27
C SER A 227 4.66 -57.87 -0.38
N GLN A 228 5.84 -57.28 -0.12
CA GLN A 228 6.85 -57.89 0.74
C GLN A 228 6.38 -58.05 2.19
N LEU A 229 5.62 -57.10 2.73
CA LEU A 229 5.06 -57.17 4.08
C LEU A 229 3.98 -58.25 4.17
N ALA A 230 3.15 -58.43 3.13
CA ALA A 230 2.18 -59.51 3.06
C ALA A 230 2.88 -60.88 3.06
N ASP A 231 3.93 -61.04 2.26
CA ASP A 231 4.73 -62.27 2.22
C ASP A 231 5.39 -62.57 3.58
N ARG A 232 6.00 -61.56 4.21
CA ARG A 232 6.58 -61.70 5.56
C ARG A 232 5.53 -62.08 6.61
N SER A 233 4.35 -61.47 6.56
CA SER A 233 3.25 -61.79 7.48
C SER A 233 2.79 -63.24 7.33
N ARG A 234 2.77 -63.75 6.09
CA ARG A 234 2.46 -65.15 5.81
C ARG A 234 3.52 -66.10 6.37
N ILE A 235 4.80 -65.76 6.22
CA ILE A 235 5.91 -66.56 6.78
C ILE A 235 5.84 -66.59 8.31
N VAL A 236 5.63 -65.44 8.96
CA VAL A 236 5.50 -65.37 10.43
C VAL A 236 4.33 -66.21 10.92
N ALA A 237 3.17 -66.12 10.25
CA ALA A 237 2.01 -66.93 10.60
C ALA A 237 2.26 -68.44 10.47
N GLU A 238 3.10 -68.86 9.51
CA GLU A 238 3.48 -70.27 9.36
C GLU A 238 4.48 -70.70 10.44
N GLN A 239 5.46 -69.85 10.77
CA GLN A 239 6.39 -70.08 11.88
C GLN A 239 5.67 -70.20 13.22
N ASP A 240 4.62 -69.39 13.47
CA ASP A 240 3.83 -69.47 14.69
C ASP A 240 3.08 -70.81 14.83
N LYS A 241 2.57 -71.36 13.72
CA LYS A 241 1.96 -72.70 13.71
C LYS A 241 3.01 -73.79 14.00
N GLU A 242 4.19 -73.68 13.41
CA GLU A 242 5.29 -74.61 13.65
C GLU A 242 5.73 -74.57 15.12
N ILE A 243 5.95 -73.38 15.69
CA ILE A 243 6.28 -73.20 17.10
C ILE A 243 5.20 -73.81 18.00
N THR A 244 3.92 -73.61 17.69
CA THR A 244 2.81 -74.19 18.45
C THR A 244 2.84 -75.71 18.41
N THR A 245 3.11 -76.30 17.25
CA THR A 245 3.21 -77.76 17.05
C THR A 245 4.41 -78.35 17.79
N LEU A 246 5.57 -77.68 17.72
CA LEU A 246 6.78 -78.07 18.44
C LEU A 246 6.57 -77.99 19.96
N ARG A 247 5.92 -76.94 20.46
CA ARG A 247 5.56 -76.81 21.89
C ARG A 247 4.65 -77.95 22.35
N ALA A 248 3.64 -78.33 21.57
CA ALA A 248 2.78 -79.46 21.89
C ALA A 248 3.55 -80.79 21.93
N THR A 249 4.49 -80.98 20.99
CA THR A 249 5.35 -82.17 20.94
C THR A 249 6.30 -82.25 22.14
N LEU A 250 6.91 -81.11 22.53
CA LEU A 250 7.75 -81.03 23.72
C LEU A 250 6.98 -81.39 25.00
N LEU A 251 5.78 -80.84 25.18
CA LEU A 251 4.92 -81.19 26.33
C LEU A 251 4.60 -82.70 26.37
N ALA A 252 4.31 -83.32 25.22
CA ALA A 252 4.05 -84.76 25.14
C ALA A 252 5.30 -85.57 25.53
N LYS A 253 6.48 -85.14 25.08
CA LYS A 253 7.77 -85.78 25.44
C LYS A 253 8.12 -85.59 26.91
N ASP A 254 7.84 -84.44 27.50
CA ASP A 254 8.06 -84.20 28.94
C ASP A 254 7.18 -85.13 29.80
N LEU A 255 5.93 -85.36 29.40
CA LEU A 255 5.05 -86.34 30.06
C LEU A 255 5.58 -87.77 29.93
N GLU A 256 6.05 -88.17 28.74
CA GLU A 256 6.67 -89.49 28.51
C GLU A 256 7.92 -89.70 29.39
N ILE A 257 8.78 -88.68 29.49
CA ILE A 257 9.97 -88.72 30.36
C ILE A 257 9.56 -88.83 31.84
N ALA A 258 8.52 -88.11 32.27
CA ALA A 258 8.01 -88.19 33.63
C ALA A 258 7.51 -89.61 33.97
N ASP A 259 6.80 -90.25 33.04
CA ASP A 259 6.30 -91.62 33.20
C ASP A 259 7.44 -92.66 33.24
N ILE A 260 8.45 -92.52 32.37
CA ILE A 260 9.67 -93.35 32.39
C ILE A 260 10.44 -93.18 33.72
N LYS A 261 10.53 -91.96 34.25
CA LYS A 261 11.16 -91.73 35.56
C LYS A 261 10.37 -92.39 36.68
N ALA A 262 9.05 -92.26 36.67
CA ALA A 262 8.18 -92.85 37.68
C ALA A 262 8.28 -94.38 37.69
N THR A 263 8.27 -95.02 36.52
CA THR A 263 8.44 -96.46 36.37
C THR A 263 9.84 -96.95 36.78
N ARG A 264 10.90 -96.18 36.50
CA ARG A 264 12.27 -96.50 36.95
C ARG A 264 12.47 -96.39 38.46
N THR A 265 11.68 -95.57 39.16
CA THR A 265 11.70 -95.45 40.63
C THR A 265 10.90 -96.53 41.36
N ALA A 266 10.15 -97.38 40.65
CA ALA A 266 9.23 -98.35 41.22
C ALA A 266 9.78 -99.79 41.32
N ASP A 267 11.09 -100.00 41.19
CA ASP A 267 11.74 -101.30 41.47
C ASP A 267 12.16 -101.36 42.96
N PRO A 268 11.81 -102.39 43.76
CA PRO A 268 11.99 -102.37 45.20
C PRO A 268 13.38 -102.87 45.62
N ALA A 269 13.84 -102.30 46.74
CA ALA A 269 14.97 -102.71 47.58
C ALA A 269 16.36 -102.19 47.19
N THR A 270 16.78 -101.06 47.78
CA THR A 270 17.57 -101.01 49.03
C THR A 270 18.21 -99.62 49.21
N GLY A 271 18.13 -99.06 50.42
CA GLY A 271 19.11 -98.07 50.89
C GLY A 271 18.58 -96.67 51.25
N ALA A 272 18.16 -96.53 52.51
CA ALA A 272 18.50 -95.44 53.44
C ALA A 272 18.44 -93.96 53.00
N ALA A 273 17.43 -93.27 53.55
CA ALA A 273 17.49 -91.99 54.26
C ALA A 273 18.60 -90.97 53.87
N ALA A 274 18.16 -89.83 53.31
CA ALA A 274 18.75 -88.53 53.61
C ALA A 274 17.68 -87.43 53.52
N THR A 275 17.16 -87.06 54.68
CA THR A 275 16.51 -85.78 54.97
C THR A 275 17.46 -84.63 54.64
N GLY A 276 17.02 -83.68 53.80
CA GLY A 276 17.75 -82.46 53.49
C GLY A 276 16.79 -81.38 53.00
N ALA A 277 16.24 -80.63 53.96
CA ALA A 277 15.47 -79.42 53.74
C ALA A 277 16.32 -78.34 53.04
N GLY A 278 15.72 -77.63 52.09
CA GLY A 278 16.37 -76.54 51.36
C GLY A 278 15.46 -75.83 50.37
N ALA A 279 14.18 -75.65 50.72
CA ALA A 279 13.28 -74.74 50.02
C ALA A 279 13.53 -73.31 50.53
N THR A 280 14.38 -72.57 49.83
CA THR A 280 14.36 -71.10 49.88
C THR A 280 13.34 -70.60 48.87
N ALA A 281 12.17 -70.24 49.40
CA ALA A 281 11.18 -69.42 48.73
C ALA A 281 11.82 -68.09 48.32
N GLY A 282 11.94 -67.89 47.01
CA GLY A 282 12.14 -66.57 46.42
C GLY A 282 10.91 -65.72 46.70
N VAL A 283 11.13 -64.57 47.31
CA VAL A 283 10.09 -63.60 47.66
C VAL A 283 9.44 -63.06 46.39
N ALA A 284 8.15 -63.32 46.29
CA ALA A 284 7.10 -62.69 45.50
C ALA A 284 7.50 -61.43 44.69
N ALA A 285 7.67 -61.62 43.38
CA ALA A 285 7.39 -60.57 42.42
C ALA A 285 5.87 -60.32 42.43
N GLY A 286 5.49 -59.08 42.75
CA GLY A 286 4.11 -58.67 42.96
C GLY A 286 3.19 -59.02 41.79
N VAL A 287 2.13 -59.76 42.11
CA VAL A 287 0.95 -59.89 41.27
C VAL A 287 0.29 -58.52 41.17
N ILE A 288 0.47 -57.84 40.03
CA ILE A 288 -0.32 -56.67 39.68
C ILE A 288 -1.73 -57.16 39.35
N ASN A 289 -2.71 -56.64 40.09
CA ASN A 289 -4.12 -56.82 39.86
C ASN A 289 -4.50 -56.39 38.41
N PRO A 290 -5.03 -57.28 37.55
CA PRO A 290 -5.31 -56.96 36.14
C PRO A 290 -6.42 -55.91 35.94
N ALA A 291 -7.15 -55.53 37.00
CA ALA A 291 -8.22 -54.53 36.94
C ALA A 291 -7.74 -53.06 37.01
N ILE A 292 -6.46 -52.79 37.34
CA ILE A 292 -5.92 -51.41 37.41
C ILE A 292 -5.13 -51.05 36.13
N ALA A 293 -4.80 -52.03 35.28
CA ALA A 293 -4.02 -51.85 34.06
C ALA A 293 -4.74 -51.08 32.93
N ALA A 294 -6.02 -50.72 33.10
CA ALA A 294 -6.83 -50.07 32.06
C ALA A 294 -6.72 -48.53 32.01
N SER A 295 -5.93 -47.88 32.88
CA SER A 295 -5.79 -46.41 32.90
C SER A 295 -4.35 -45.89 32.77
N LEU A 296 -3.37 -46.77 32.57
CA LEU A 296 -1.95 -46.41 32.56
C LEU A 296 -1.47 -46.22 31.12
N ARG A 297 -1.24 -44.96 30.72
CA ARG A 297 -0.58 -44.64 29.45
C ARG A 297 0.93 -44.76 29.64
N THR A 298 1.45 -45.95 29.38
CA THR A 298 2.89 -46.17 29.21
C THR A 298 3.31 -45.61 27.86
N VAL A 299 4.22 -44.64 27.86
CA VAL A 299 4.76 -44.04 26.64
C VAL A 299 6.26 -44.24 26.63
N ALA A 300 6.82 -44.69 25.52
CA ALA A 300 8.28 -44.75 25.37
C ALA A 300 8.85 -43.33 25.39
N VAL A 301 9.96 -43.12 26.12
CA VAL A 301 10.57 -41.78 26.24
C VAL A 301 10.97 -41.24 24.85
N THR A 302 11.39 -42.12 23.95
CA THR A 302 11.72 -41.81 22.56
C THR A 302 10.51 -41.36 21.73
N ASP A 303 9.35 -41.98 21.92
CA ASP A 303 8.12 -41.62 21.20
C ASP A 303 7.57 -40.28 21.69
N LEU A 304 7.67 -40.01 23.00
CA LEU A 304 7.34 -38.71 23.57
C LEU A 304 8.25 -37.62 23.02
N ALA A 305 9.56 -37.85 23.02
CA ALA A 305 10.55 -36.90 22.47
C ALA A 305 10.29 -36.64 20.98
N THR A 306 10.00 -37.69 20.19
CA THR A 306 9.72 -37.58 18.76
C THR A 306 8.42 -36.83 18.49
N THR A 307 7.37 -37.13 19.26
CA THR A 307 6.07 -36.44 19.13
C THR A 307 6.21 -34.96 19.48
N MET A 308 6.91 -34.64 20.58
CA MET A 308 7.18 -33.25 20.96
C MET A 308 8.04 -32.51 19.94
N ALA A 309 9.09 -33.15 19.42
CA ALA A 309 9.92 -32.56 18.36
C ALA A 309 9.09 -32.27 17.09
N THR A 310 8.21 -33.18 16.70
CA THR A 310 7.32 -33.01 15.53
C THR A 310 6.31 -31.89 15.75
N GLN A 311 5.74 -31.77 16.95
CA GLN A 311 4.82 -30.70 17.30
C GLN A 311 5.50 -29.34 17.37
N LEU A 312 6.71 -29.27 17.95
CA LEU A 312 7.52 -28.05 17.98
C LEU A 312 7.96 -27.63 16.58
N ASP A 313 8.35 -28.57 15.71
CA ASP A 313 8.68 -28.27 14.31
C ASP A 313 7.45 -27.80 13.51
N THR A 314 6.29 -28.40 13.74
CA THR A 314 5.03 -27.98 13.13
C THR A 314 4.66 -26.56 13.58
N ALA A 315 4.76 -26.28 14.88
CA ALA A 315 4.53 -24.94 15.43
C ALA A 315 5.55 -23.93 14.91
N GLN A 316 6.82 -24.32 14.74
CA GLN A 316 7.84 -23.47 14.12
C GLN A 316 7.50 -23.15 12.65
N LYS A 317 7.02 -24.15 11.88
CA LYS A 317 6.61 -23.98 10.49
C LYS A 317 5.37 -23.10 10.33
N THR A 318 4.42 -23.14 11.27
CA THR A 318 3.25 -22.26 11.24
C THR A 318 3.55 -20.83 11.66
N LEU A 319 4.54 -20.64 12.55
CA LEU A 319 4.95 -19.31 13.01
C LEU A 319 5.89 -18.59 12.03
N LYS A 320 6.72 -19.31 11.26
CA LYS A 320 7.65 -18.73 10.27
C LYS A 320 7.00 -17.73 9.29
N PRO A 321 5.86 -18.05 8.62
CA PRO A 321 5.18 -17.11 7.72
C PRO A 321 4.67 -15.84 8.41
N THR A 322 4.40 -15.92 9.71
CA THR A 322 3.93 -14.78 10.52
C THR A 322 5.08 -13.95 11.08
N GLY A 323 6.33 -14.33 10.83
CA GLY A 323 7.53 -13.62 11.28
C GLY A 323 7.92 -13.89 12.73
N PHE A 324 7.34 -14.91 13.36
CA PHE A 324 7.68 -15.33 14.72
C PHE A 324 8.45 -16.66 14.70
N SER A 325 9.35 -16.86 15.65
CA SER A 325 10.03 -18.13 15.89
C SER A 325 9.90 -18.53 17.35
N LEU A 326 9.83 -19.83 17.61
CA LEU A 326 9.91 -20.38 18.94
C LEU A 326 11.33 -20.17 19.48
N GLY A 327 11.43 -19.56 20.67
CA GLY A 327 12.69 -19.42 21.41
C GLY A 327 13.10 -20.73 22.10
N ALA A 328 14.02 -20.64 23.07
CA ALA A 328 14.36 -21.78 23.89
C ALA A 328 13.13 -22.23 24.72
N ILE A 329 12.69 -23.47 24.52
CA ILE A 329 11.54 -24.03 25.23
C ILE A 329 12.07 -25.12 26.17
N GLN A 330 11.71 -25.00 27.45
CA GLN A 330 11.96 -26.03 28.44
C GLN A 330 10.64 -26.67 28.85
N VAL A 331 10.56 -27.99 28.74
CA VAL A 331 9.41 -28.77 29.19
C VAL A 331 9.87 -29.72 30.28
N SER A 332 9.21 -29.64 31.44
CA SER A 332 9.46 -30.50 32.59
C SER A 332 8.28 -31.46 32.75
N ALA A 333 8.55 -32.77 32.68
CA ALA A 333 7.54 -33.80 32.83
C ALA A 333 7.90 -34.69 34.02
N LYS A 334 6.94 -34.91 34.93
CA LYS A 334 7.09 -35.80 36.09
C LYS A 334 6.43 -37.15 35.79
N GLY A 335 7.15 -38.24 36.00
CA GLY A 335 6.64 -39.59 35.80
C GLY A 335 7.48 -40.64 36.51
N ILE A 336 7.03 -41.89 36.45
CA ILE A 336 7.83 -43.03 36.92
C ILE A 336 8.57 -43.60 35.72
N LEU A 337 9.90 -43.59 35.78
CA LEU A 337 10.77 -44.20 34.78
C LEU A 337 10.92 -45.69 35.12
N ARG A 338 10.56 -46.58 34.18
CA ARG A 338 10.84 -48.02 34.31
C ARG A 338 12.17 -48.36 33.64
N ASP A 339 12.84 -49.41 34.13
CA ASP A 339 14.16 -49.89 33.67
C ASP A 339 14.25 -50.21 32.16
N SER A 340 13.10 -50.24 31.46
CA SER A 340 12.99 -50.45 30.00
C SER A 340 12.97 -49.17 29.16
N GLY A 341 13.18 -47.98 29.73
CA GLY A 341 13.16 -46.70 28.98
C GLY A 341 11.75 -46.23 28.60
N SER A 342 10.72 -46.77 29.26
CA SER A 342 9.33 -46.31 29.18
C SER A 342 8.98 -45.48 30.40
N MET A 343 8.23 -44.39 30.18
CA MET A 343 7.68 -43.57 31.25
C MET A 343 6.19 -43.83 31.42
N GLU A 344 5.79 -43.89 32.68
CA GLU A 344 4.40 -44.01 33.09
C GLU A 344 3.94 -42.69 33.66
N PHE A 345 2.97 -42.07 33.00
CA PHE A 345 2.33 -40.85 33.46
C PHE A 345 1.16 -41.22 34.36
N LEU A 346 1.29 -40.87 35.64
CA LEU A 346 0.22 -41.02 36.61
C LEU A 346 -0.74 -39.85 36.53
N ASP A 347 -2.00 -40.08 36.90
CA ASP A 347 -3.01 -39.04 36.92
C ASP A 347 -2.71 -37.97 37.99
N ALA A 348 -3.37 -36.81 37.87
CA ALA A 348 -3.12 -35.67 38.75
C ALA A 348 -3.47 -35.94 40.22
N ASP A 349 -4.29 -36.95 40.53
CA ASP A 349 -4.73 -37.25 41.88
C ASP A 349 -3.80 -38.26 42.57
N THR A 350 -3.29 -39.24 41.84
CA THR A 350 -2.25 -40.18 42.29
C THR A 350 -0.90 -39.49 42.49
N LEU A 351 -0.55 -38.50 41.65
CA LEU A 351 0.63 -37.65 41.82
C LEU A 351 0.67 -36.89 43.15
N LYS A 352 -0.47 -36.57 43.76
CA LYS A 352 -0.55 -35.88 45.06
C LYS A 352 -0.27 -36.79 46.26
N THR A 353 -0.42 -38.10 46.06
CA THR A 353 -0.34 -39.11 47.13
C THR A 353 1.02 -39.81 47.21
N LEU A 354 1.89 -39.60 46.22
CA LEU A 354 3.21 -40.24 46.11
C LEU A 354 4.32 -39.39 46.77
N PRO A 355 5.28 -40.01 47.47
CA PRO A 355 6.48 -39.34 47.96
C PRO A 355 7.27 -38.73 46.80
N GLN A 356 7.72 -37.47 46.92
CA GLN A 356 8.43 -36.75 45.85
C GLN A 356 9.73 -37.44 45.40
N ASP A 357 10.33 -38.27 46.26
CA ASP A 357 11.57 -39.01 45.99
C ASP A 357 11.39 -40.20 45.03
N SER A 358 10.15 -40.58 44.71
CA SER A 358 9.84 -41.70 43.79
C SER A 358 9.52 -41.25 42.36
N LEU A 359 9.52 -39.93 42.10
CA LEU A 359 9.18 -39.35 40.80
C LEU A 359 10.46 -38.93 40.06
N SER A 360 10.57 -39.34 38.81
CA SER A 360 11.62 -38.89 37.90
C SER A 360 11.19 -37.57 37.25
N ASP A 361 12.06 -36.56 37.27
CA ASP A 361 11.88 -35.30 36.56
C ASP A 361 12.63 -35.37 35.22
N LEU A 362 11.88 -35.37 34.12
CA LEU A 362 12.46 -35.35 32.78
C LEU A 362 12.37 -33.94 32.20
N LYS A 363 13.55 -33.35 31.96
CA LYS A 363 13.69 -32.01 31.39
C LYS A 363 14.08 -32.11 29.92
N PHE A 364 13.19 -31.67 29.04
CA PHE A 364 13.49 -31.47 27.63
C PHE A 364 13.83 -30.00 27.40
N GLN A 365 14.98 -29.74 26.78
CA GLN A 365 15.38 -28.40 26.38
C GLN A 365 15.48 -28.37 24.85
N PHE A 366 14.63 -27.56 24.23
CA PHE A 366 14.73 -27.24 22.82
C PHE A 366 15.61 -26.00 22.67
N ILE A 367 16.78 -26.17 22.06
CA ILE A 367 17.69 -25.08 21.70
C ILE A 367 17.58 -24.92 20.18
N PRO A 368 16.94 -23.87 19.66
CA PRO A 368 16.84 -23.67 18.22
C PRO A 368 18.25 -23.50 17.64
N GLU A 369 18.66 -24.46 16.81
CA GLU A 369 19.86 -24.34 16.00
C GLU A 369 19.58 -23.27 14.93
N LYS A 370 20.47 -22.28 14.85
CA LYS A 370 20.49 -21.18 13.87
C LYS A 370 19.67 -19.93 14.29
N VAL A 371 20.40 -18.99 14.89
CA VAL A 371 20.06 -17.56 14.89
C VAL A 371 19.87 -17.14 13.43
N ALA A 372 18.77 -16.45 13.12
CA ALA A 372 18.40 -16.02 11.79
C ALA A 372 19.61 -15.41 11.05
N SER A 373 20.14 -16.13 10.08
CA SER A 373 21.21 -15.66 9.21
C SER A 373 20.64 -14.60 8.26
N GLU A 374 21.46 -13.63 7.86
CA GLU A 374 21.10 -12.47 7.02
C GLU A 374 20.46 -12.82 5.65
N ASP A 375 20.30 -14.09 5.31
CA ASP A 375 19.71 -14.59 4.06
C ASP A 375 18.19 -14.86 4.09
N ASP A 376 17.53 -14.86 5.26
CA ASP A 376 16.09 -15.21 5.39
C ASP A 376 15.20 -14.03 5.86
N GLY A 377 15.72 -12.80 5.77
CA GLY A 377 15.05 -11.57 6.21
C GLY A 377 14.13 -10.93 5.14
N PRO A 378 13.21 -10.03 5.52
CA PRO A 378 12.51 -9.18 4.56
C PRO A 378 13.52 -8.32 3.77
N ARG A 379 13.27 -8.17 2.46
CA ARG A 379 14.05 -7.24 1.62
C ARG A 379 13.63 -5.80 1.93
N THR A 380 14.60 -4.92 2.06
CA THR A 380 14.40 -3.50 2.28
C THR A 380 13.69 -2.90 1.05
N PRO A 381 12.48 -2.35 1.18
CA PRO A 381 11.78 -1.74 0.07
C PRO A 381 12.45 -0.41 -0.34
N ASP A 382 12.26 -0.01 -1.60
CA ASP A 382 12.62 1.33 -2.06
C ASP A 382 11.60 2.33 -1.50
N VAL A 383 12.10 3.28 -0.72
CA VAL A 383 11.29 4.29 -0.04
C VAL A 383 11.68 5.71 -0.44
N LEU A 384 12.53 5.88 -1.45
CA LEU A 384 12.93 7.18 -1.98
C LEU A 384 11.71 7.94 -2.53
N GLN A 385 11.73 9.28 -2.42
CA GLN A 385 10.68 10.20 -2.87
C GLN A 385 9.32 10.05 -2.15
N LEU A 386 9.20 9.13 -1.19
CA LEU A 386 8.00 8.99 -0.37
C LEU A 386 8.02 9.95 0.82
N THR A 387 6.84 10.37 1.28
CA THR A 387 6.69 11.14 2.52
C THR A 387 6.90 10.26 3.74
N GLU A 388 7.32 10.82 4.88
CA GLU A 388 7.59 10.05 6.10
C GLU A 388 6.43 9.11 6.49
N SER A 389 5.18 9.58 6.37
CA SER A 389 3.99 8.77 6.65
C SER A 389 3.85 7.57 5.70
N ALA A 390 4.19 7.74 4.42
CA ALA A 390 4.18 6.66 3.45
C ALA A 390 5.33 5.67 3.70
N VAL A 391 6.54 6.17 3.98
CA VAL A 391 7.70 5.35 4.34
C VAL A 391 7.39 4.48 5.56
N ARG A 392 6.82 5.07 6.61
CA ARG A 392 6.46 4.35 7.84
C ARG A 392 5.48 3.22 7.57
N ARG A 393 4.47 3.44 6.72
CA ARG A 393 3.50 2.40 6.32
C ARG A 393 4.17 1.27 5.53
N VAL A 394 5.05 1.62 4.59
CA VAL A 394 5.77 0.65 3.74
C VAL A 394 6.73 -0.19 4.56
N LEU A 395 7.51 0.41 5.47
CA LEU A 395 8.42 -0.35 6.33
C LEU A 395 7.67 -1.22 7.33
N THR A 396 6.58 -0.72 7.92
CA THR A 396 5.78 -1.50 8.87
C THR A 396 5.15 -2.73 8.21
N SER A 397 4.73 -2.64 6.93
CA SER A 397 4.11 -3.77 6.23
C SER A 397 5.07 -4.95 5.98
N VAL A 398 6.37 -4.67 5.86
CA VAL A 398 7.43 -5.68 5.74
C VAL A 398 8.08 -6.04 7.09
N GLY A 399 7.58 -5.46 8.20
CA GLY A 399 8.08 -5.71 9.55
C GLY A 399 9.41 -5.04 9.86
N LEU A 400 9.68 -3.88 9.25
CA LEU A 400 10.87 -3.05 9.48
C LEU A 400 10.50 -1.77 10.23
N VAL A 401 11.46 -1.18 10.93
CA VAL A 401 11.26 0.02 11.75
C VAL A 401 11.90 1.23 11.07
N LEU A 402 11.16 2.33 10.97
CA LEU A 402 11.69 3.60 10.46
C LEU A 402 12.55 4.30 11.51
N GLU A 403 13.77 4.65 11.14
CA GLU A 403 14.62 5.61 11.83
C GLU A 403 14.75 6.87 10.98
N ALA A 404 13.94 7.89 11.30
CA ALA A 404 13.86 9.12 10.53
C ALA A 404 14.94 10.12 10.95
N SER A 405 15.58 10.74 9.97
CA SER A 405 16.48 11.89 10.15
C SER A 405 16.16 12.94 9.10
N THR A 406 16.46 14.21 9.36
CA THR A 406 16.28 15.32 8.42
C THR A 406 17.63 15.82 7.94
N GLY A 407 17.79 16.03 6.63
CA GLY A 407 19.04 16.48 6.03
C GLY A 407 18.85 17.65 5.06
N PRO A 408 19.93 18.38 4.77
CA PRO A 408 19.89 19.53 3.86
C PRO A 408 19.55 19.10 2.43
N ARG A 409 18.74 19.90 1.73
CA ARG A 409 18.26 19.59 0.36
C ARG A 409 19.36 19.39 -0.68
N GLY A 410 20.58 19.88 -0.41
CA GLY A 410 21.75 19.69 -1.28
C GLY A 410 22.19 18.22 -1.48
N LEU A 411 21.72 17.29 -0.65
CA LEU A 411 21.98 15.84 -0.82
C LEU A 411 21.29 15.24 -2.05
N ASN A 412 20.13 15.77 -2.46
CA ASN A 412 19.38 15.32 -3.63
C ASN A 412 18.37 16.41 -4.08
N PRO A 413 18.71 17.24 -5.07
CA PRO A 413 17.87 18.37 -5.50
C PRO A 413 16.58 17.95 -6.23
N ALA A 414 16.44 16.67 -6.60
CA ALA A 414 15.27 16.16 -7.30
C ALA A 414 14.06 15.86 -6.37
N VAL A 415 14.22 16.03 -5.06
CA VAL A 415 13.28 15.58 -4.03
C VAL A 415 12.60 16.78 -3.37
N ALA A 416 11.26 16.72 -3.21
CA ALA A 416 10.49 17.79 -2.59
C ALA A 416 10.71 17.82 -1.06
N PRO A 417 10.46 18.96 -0.37
CA PRO A 417 10.53 19.01 1.09
C PRO A 417 9.65 17.94 1.74
N GLY A 418 10.14 17.30 2.81
CA GLY A 418 9.44 16.23 3.52
C GLY A 418 9.44 14.86 2.83
N GLN A 419 10.11 14.71 1.69
CA GLN A 419 10.30 13.42 1.01
C GLN A 419 11.66 12.78 1.34
N ALA A 420 11.70 11.45 1.32
CA ALA A 420 12.91 10.66 1.53
C ALA A 420 13.93 10.87 0.40
N MET A 421 15.14 11.25 0.78
CA MET A 421 16.27 11.53 -0.12
C MET A 421 17.28 10.39 -0.17
N VAL A 422 17.50 9.76 0.99
CA VAL A 422 18.51 8.71 1.18
C VAL A 422 17.92 7.66 2.11
N GLN A 423 18.20 6.39 1.82
CA GLN A 423 17.90 5.28 2.71
C GLN A 423 19.15 4.45 2.97
N SER A 424 19.27 3.91 4.18
CA SER A 424 20.27 2.92 4.55
C SER A 424 19.61 1.87 5.46
N PRO A 425 19.66 0.58 5.12
CA PRO A 425 20.33 -0.05 3.97
C PRO A 425 19.69 0.24 2.61
N ALA A 426 20.40 -0.08 1.53
CA ALA A 426 19.93 0.12 0.15
C ALA A 426 18.69 -0.73 -0.16
N ALA A 427 17.90 -0.29 -1.14
CA ALA A 427 16.74 -1.04 -1.60
C ALA A 427 17.17 -2.44 -2.10
N GLY A 428 16.41 -3.47 -1.72
CA GLY A 428 16.66 -4.87 -2.06
C GLY A 428 17.59 -5.62 -1.11
N THR A 429 18.29 -4.93 -0.19
CA THR A 429 19.13 -5.55 0.84
C THR A 429 18.28 -6.38 1.79
N VAL A 430 18.69 -7.61 2.04
CA VAL A 430 18.05 -8.52 3.01
C VAL A 430 18.49 -8.10 4.40
N ILE A 431 17.53 -7.81 5.29
CA ILE A 431 17.82 -7.39 6.66
C ILE A 431 16.93 -8.15 7.64
N ALA A 432 17.37 -8.31 8.89
CA ALA A 432 16.57 -8.96 9.91
C ALA A 432 15.22 -8.26 10.11
N ARG A 433 14.14 -9.01 10.32
CA ARG A 433 12.82 -8.45 10.64
C ARG A 433 12.91 -7.71 11.99
N GLY A 434 12.38 -6.50 12.06
CA GLY A 434 12.52 -5.59 13.20
C GLY A 434 13.78 -4.72 13.15
N ALA A 435 14.65 -4.88 12.15
CA ALA A 435 15.78 -3.99 11.94
C ALA A 435 15.33 -2.57 11.57
N ARG A 436 16.19 -1.60 11.91
CA ARG A 436 15.96 -0.19 11.66
C ARG A 436 16.47 0.17 10.27
N VAL A 437 15.64 0.87 9.50
CA VAL A 437 16.01 1.49 8.23
C VAL A 437 16.11 2.98 8.46
N MET A 438 17.32 3.51 8.32
CA MET A 438 17.59 4.94 8.40
C MET A 438 17.12 5.60 7.11
N VAL A 439 16.28 6.61 7.23
CA VAL A 439 15.79 7.38 6.09
C VAL A 439 15.99 8.86 6.37
N ILE A 440 16.68 9.54 5.45
CA ILE A 440 16.94 10.97 5.52
C ILE A 440 15.90 11.69 4.66
N PHE A 441 15.12 12.58 5.29
CA PHE A 441 14.10 13.40 4.65
C PHE A 441 14.65 14.80 4.33
N ALA A 442 14.20 15.36 3.21
CA ALA A 442 14.49 16.74 2.85
C ALA A 442 13.89 17.71 3.87
N ASP A 443 14.71 18.61 4.42
CA ASP A 443 14.19 19.65 5.31
C ASP A 443 13.22 20.60 4.58
N GLU A 444 12.36 21.25 5.38
CA GLU A 444 11.50 22.36 4.94
C GLU A 444 12.16 23.74 5.11
N GLN A 445 13.34 23.79 5.74
CA GLN A 445 14.06 25.02 6.09
C GLN A 445 15.17 25.33 5.08
N GLY A 446 14.72 25.77 3.91
CA GLY A 446 15.38 26.62 2.92
C GLY A 446 16.91 26.79 2.92
N ALA A 447 17.50 26.51 1.76
CA ALA A 447 18.11 27.54 0.92
C ALA A 447 17.86 27.21 -0.56
#